data_AF-A0A372QJI3-F1
#
_entry.id   AF-A0A372QJI3-F1
#
_cell.length_a   1.000
_cell.length_b   1.000
_cell.length_c   1.000
_cell.angle_alpha   90.00
_cell.angle_beta   90.00
_cell.angle_gamma   90.00
#
_symmetry.space_group_name_H-M   'P 1'
#
loop_
_entity.id
_entity.type
_entity.pdbx_description
1 polymer ?
#
loop_
_entity_poly.entity_id
_entity_poly.type
_entity_poly.pdbx_seq_one_letter_code
_entity_poly.pdbx_strand_id
1 'polypeptide(L)'
;MMNEKENCVGMIEILENEIAKEMQTKKIALKHNQKYGKKSLGKRIAPQVVVLLESFFLEGNVYKNRRMNGHTMRDKLVEKQENGELARDIEIPEVFFINNWIARFSVKSKKNLSEQAIASF
;
A
#
# COMPACT_ATOMS: atom_id res chain seq x y z
N MET A 1 2.59 39.94 -19.31
CA MET A 1 1.52 39.11 -19.92
C MET A 1 1.76 37.69 -19.40
N MET A 2 1.10 37.31 -18.31
CA MET A 2 1.30 35.97 -17.73
C MET A 2 0.51 34.95 -18.57
N ASN A 3 1.28 33.97 -19.02
CA ASN A 3 1.05 32.81 -19.86
C ASN A 3 -0.05 31.88 -19.32
N GLU A 4 -1.16 31.76 -20.07
CA GLU A 4 -2.25 30.77 -19.86
C GLU A 4 -1.77 29.33 -19.65
N LYS A 5 -0.54 29.00 -20.07
CA LYS A 5 0.08 27.68 -19.91
C LYS A 5 0.40 27.32 -18.45
N GLU A 6 0.71 28.29 -17.59
CA GLU A 6 1.04 28.00 -16.18
C GLU A 6 -0.22 27.71 -15.34
N ASN A 7 -1.35 28.28 -15.73
CA ASN A 7 -2.62 28.14 -15.02
C ASN A 7 -3.24 26.74 -15.19
N CYS A 8 -3.13 26.15 -16.39
CA CYS A 8 -3.61 24.79 -16.65
C CYS A 8 -2.77 23.72 -15.93
N VAL A 9 -1.46 23.93 -15.81
CA VAL A 9 -0.56 22.99 -15.12
C VAL A 9 -0.86 22.97 -13.62
N GLY A 10 -1.06 24.15 -13.01
CA GLY A 10 -1.47 24.24 -11.60
C GLY A 10 -2.83 23.58 -11.32
N MET A 11 -3.80 23.71 -12.24
CA MET A 11 -5.09 23.03 -12.09
C MET A 11 -4.99 21.51 -12.19
N ILE A 12 -4.14 20.99 -13.07
CA ILE A 12 -3.91 19.53 -13.20
C ILE A 12 -3.28 18.97 -11.92
N GLU A 13 -2.25 19.64 -11.40
CA GLU A 13 -1.55 19.21 -10.19
C GLU A 13 -2.47 19.22 -8.95
N ILE A 14 -3.37 20.20 -8.85
CA ILE A 14 -4.39 20.25 -7.79
C ILE A 14 -5.36 19.07 -7.92
N LEU A 15 -5.84 18.77 -9.14
CA LEU A 15 -6.76 17.66 -9.38
C LEU A 15 -6.14 16.30 -9.06
N GLU A 16 -4.87 16.09 -9.44
CA GLU A 16 -4.13 14.86 -9.15
C GLU A 16 -3.95 14.67 -7.64
N ASN A 17 -3.68 15.76 -6.92
CA ASN A 17 -3.57 15.73 -5.46
C ASN A 17 -4.91 15.46 -4.76
N GLU A 18 -6.02 16.02 -5.27
CA GLU A 18 -7.38 15.77 -4.76
C GLU A 18 -7.80 14.31 -4.94
N ILE A 19 -7.59 13.77 -6.15
CA ILE A 19 -7.86 12.37 -6.49
C ILE A 19 -6.99 11.43 -5.64
N ALA A 20 -5.70 11.73 -5.48
CA ALA A 20 -4.80 10.94 -4.64
C ALA A 20 -5.25 10.91 -3.17
N LYS A 21 -5.71 12.05 -2.65
CA LYS A 21 -6.21 12.19 -1.28
C LYS A 21 -7.50 11.40 -1.06
N GLU A 22 -8.42 11.42 -2.02
CA GLU A 22 -9.67 10.65 -1.97
C GLU A 22 -9.43 9.13 -2.08
N MET A 23 -8.48 8.71 -2.92
CA MET A 23 -8.07 7.30 -2.98
C MET A 23 -7.41 6.84 -1.67
N GLN A 24 -6.65 7.72 -1.01
CA GLN A 24 -6.01 7.42 0.27
C GLN A 24 -7.02 7.27 1.42
N THR A 25 -8.06 8.12 1.49
CA THR A 25 -9.11 8.03 2.52
C THR A 25 -10.00 6.79 2.36
N LYS A 26 -10.40 6.46 1.13
CA LYS A 26 -11.16 5.22 0.84
C LYS A 26 -10.37 3.96 1.17
N LYS A 27 -9.04 3.97 0.95
CA LYS A 27 -8.12 2.87 1.28
C LYS A 27 -7.96 2.65 2.79
N ILE A 28 -8.01 3.72 3.59
CA ILE A 28 -7.99 3.63 5.06
C ILE A 28 -9.31 3.05 5.60
N ALA A 29 -10.46 3.46 5.03
CA ALA A 29 -11.78 2.99 5.45
C ALA A 29 -11.98 1.46 5.25
N LEU A 30 -11.44 0.88 4.17
CA LEU A 30 -11.53 -0.56 3.91
C LEU A 30 -10.68 -1.42 4.86
N LYS A 31 -9.59 -0.86 5.40
CA LYS A 31 -8.65 -1.58 6.29
C LYS A 31 -9.17 -1.80 7.70
N HIS A 32 -9.95 -0.85 8.24
CA HIS A 32 -10.37 -0.90 9.65
C HIS A 32 -11.35 -2.05 9.95
N ASN A 33 -12.10 -2.54 8.95
CA ASN A 33 -13.12 -3.57 9.14
C ASN A 33 -12.60 -5.02 8.93
N GLN A 34 -11.30 -5.21 8.70
CA GLN A 34 -10.74 -6.54 8.47
C GLN A 34 -10.49 -7.29 9.79
N LYS A 35 -11.45 -8.13 10.20
CA LYS A 35 -11.27 -9.07 11.32
C LYS A 35 -10.25 -10.15 10.95
N TYR A 36 -9.01 -10.00 11.43
CA TYR A 36 -7.96 -11.00 11.25
C TYR A 36 -8.27 -12.26 12.06
N GLY A 37 -8.51 -13.39 11.37
CA GLY A 37 -8.63 -14.69 12.01
C GLY A 37 -7.37 -15.03 12.82
N LYS A 38 -7.56 -15.32 14.11
CA LYS A 38 -6.53 -15.89 14.99
C LYS A 38 -5.94 -17.15 14.34
N LYS A 39 -4.67 -17.11 13.91
CA LYS A 39 -3.73 -18.26 13.84
C LYS A 39 -2.37 -17.85 13.26
N SER A 40 -1.45 -17.46 14.16
CA SER A 40 -0.03 -17.86 14.17
C SER A 40 0.69 -17.16 15.31
N LEU A 41 1.18 -17.95 16.27
CA LEU A 41 2.05 -17.55 17.37
C LEU A 41 3.51 -17.60 16.88
N GLY A 42 3.83 -16.79 15.88
CA GLY A 42 5.18 -16.60 15.35
C GLY A 42 5.42 -15.11 15.14
N LYS A 43 6.70 -14.68 15.16
CA LYS A 43 7.16 -13.29 15.03
C LYS A 43 6.21 -12.49 14.13
N ARG A 44 5.39 -11.64 14.74
CA ARG A 44 4.33 -10.94 14.04
C ARG A 44 4.93 -9.72 13.36
N ILE A 45 4.72 -9.59 12.06
CA ILE A 45 4.96 -8.33 11.36
C ILE A 45 4.07 -7.27 12.03
N ALA A 46 4.66 -6.15 12.42
CA ALA A 46 3.92 -5.08 13.08
C ALA A 46 2.76 -4.60 12.19
N PRO A 47 1.57 -4.31 12.75
CA PRO A 47 0.41 -3.86 11.96
C PRO A 47 0.72 -2.65 11.07
N GLN A 48 1.54 -1.72 11.56
CA GLN A 48 1.98 -0.55 10.80
C GLN A 48 2.79 -0.93 9.55
N VAL A 49 3.69 -1.91 9.67
CA VAL A 49 4.45 -2.45 8.55
C VAL A 49 3.53 -3.14 7.54
N VAL A 50 2.54 -3.91 8.01
CA VAL A 50 1.53 -4.52 7.12
C VAL A 50 0.79 -3.45 6.33
N VAL A 51 0.41 -2.34 6.97
CA VAL A 51 -0.28 -1.23 6.30
C VAL A 51 0.57 -0.66 5.17
N LEU A 52 1.88 -0.48 5.40
CA LEU A 52 2.84 0.00 4.40
C LEU A 52 3.06 -1.02 3.28
N LEU A 53 3.23 -2.30 3.60
CA LEU A 53 3.38 -3.36 2.60
C LEU A 53 2.17 -3.45 1.66
N GLU A 54 0.95 -3.33 2.18
CA GLU A 54 -0.25 -3.23 1.34
C GLU A 54 -0.24 -1.98 0.46
N SER A 55 0.27 -0.85 0.96
CA SER A 55 0.35 0.37 0.18
C SER A 55 1.28 0.21 -1.03
N PHE A 56 2.45 -0.39 -0.81
CA PHE A 56 3.46 -0.67 -1.84
C PHE A 56 2.96 -1.71 -2.85
N PHE A 57 2.31 -2.76 -2.38
CA PHE A 57 1.77 -3.81 -3.26
C PHE A 57 0.73 -3.24 -4.22
N LEU A 58 -0.17 -2.39 -3.72
CA LEU A 58 -1.23 -1.79 -4.53
C LEU A 58 -0.70 -0.76 -5.52
N GLU A 59 0.37 -0.02 -5.19
CA GLU A 59 1.04 0.89 -6.14
C GLU A 59 1.52 0.10 -7.39
N GLY A 60 2.06 -1.10 -7.18
CA GLY A 60 2.46 -2.01 -8.25
C GLY A 60 1.32 -2.62 -9.06
N ASN A 61 0.11 -2.67 -8.50
CA ASN A 61 -1.08 -3.13 -9.24
C ASN A 61 -1.62 -2.05 -10.19
N VAL A 62 -1.49 -0.78 -9.83
CA VAL A 62 -1.87 0.36 -10.68
C VAL A 62 -0.83 0.54 -11.80
N TYR A 63 0.45 0.52 -11.43
CA TYR A 63 1.56 0.74 -12.35
C TYR A 63 2.44 -0.50 -12.43
N LYS A 64 2.34 -1.27 -13.53
CA LYS A 64 3.08 -2.53 -13.69
C LYS A 64 4.60 -2.38 -13.53
N ASN A 65 5.16 -1.24 -13.93
CA ASN A 65 6.59 -0.91 -13.79
C ASN A 65 6.99 -0.53 -12.35
N ARG A 66 6.03 -0.23 -11.46
CA ARG A 66 6.26 0.07 -10.04
C ARG A 66 6.03 -1.13 -9.14
N ARG A 67 5.88 -2.33 -9.70
CA ARG A 67 5.71 -3.55 -8.91
C ARG A 67 6.97 -3.83 -8.09
N MET A 68 6.81 -3.76 -6.77
CA MET A 68 7.91 -4.00 -5.83
C MET A 68 8.02 -5.49 -5.49
N ASN A 69 9.25 -5.98 -5.44
CA ASN A 69 9.58 -7.28 -4.85
C ASN A 69 9.89 -7.12 -3.35
N GLY A 70 10.11 -8.23 -2.63
CA GLY A 70 10.34 -8.16 -1.19
C GLY A 70 11.60 -7.39 -0.78
N HIS A 71 12.64 -7.34 -1.62
CA HIS A 71 13.83 -6.52 -1.36
C HIS A 71 13.48 -5.03 -1.44
N THR A 72 12.88 -4.61 -2.55
CA THR A 72 12.49 -3.20 -2.76
C THR A 72 11.49 -2.71 -1.69
N MET A 73 10.56 -3.57 -1.26
CA MET A 73 9.64 -3.24 -0.16
C MET A 73 10.38 -3.07 1.17
N ARG A 74 11.40 -3.90 1.44
CA ARG A 74 12.23 -3.75 2.63
C ARG A 74 13.01 -2.45 2.60
N ASP A 75 13.62 -2.11 1.47
CA ASP A 75 14.40 -0.88 1.32
C ASP A 75 13.51 0.36 1.56
N LYS A 76 12.28 0.37 1.01
CA LYS A 76 11.30 1.43 1.31
C LYS A 76 10.87 1.49 2.77
N LEU A 77 10.83 0.35 3.48
CA LEU A 77 10.54 0.36 4.93
C LEU A 77 11.69 0.99 5.71
N VAL A 78 12.94 0.73 5.32
CA VAL A 78 14.13 1.35 5.91
C VAL A 78 14.12 2.84 5.65
N GLU A 79 13.91 3.26 4.41
CA GLU A 79 13.79 4.68 4.02
C GLU A 79 12.72 5.39 4.87
N LYS A 80 11.55 4.77 5.08
CA LYS A 80 10.50 5.34 5.94
C LYS A 80 10.91 5.43 7.41
N GLN A 81 11.72 4.51 7.91
CA GLN A 81 12.27 4.60 9.26
C GLN A 81 13.30 5.71 9.40
N GLU A 82 14.15 5.89 8.39
CA GLU A 82 15.14 6.95 8.33
C GLU A 82 14.48 8.33 8.26
N ASN A 83 13.44 8.47 7.43
CA ASN A 83 12.64 9.69 7.27
C ASN A 83 11.71 9.97 8.46
N GLY A 84 11.61 9.06 9.43
CA GLY A 84 10.74 9.21 10.61
C GLY A 84 9.25 8.99 10.34
N GLU A 85 8.88 8.52 9.15
CA GLU A 85 7.50 8.13 8.81
C GLU A 85 7.09 6.79 9.42
N LEU A 86 8.08 5.95 9.75
CA LEU A 86 7.91 4.70 10.49
C LEU A 86 8.73 4.79 11.78
N ALA A 87 8.12 4.43 12.91
CA ALA A 87 8.78 4.54 14.19
C ALA A 87 10.02 3.61 14.26
N ARG A 88 11.12 4.11 14.86
CA ARG A 88 12.42 3.41 14.88
C ARG A 88 12.42 2.16 15.77
N ASP A 89 11.48 2.06 16.70
CA ASP A 89 11.25 0.91 17.57
C ASP A 89 10.58 -0.27 16.84
N ILE A 90 10.03 -0.05 15.65
CA ILE A 90 9.38 -1.09 14.88
C ILE A 90 10.42 -1.95 14.15
N GLU A 91 10.44 -3.24 14.44
CA GLU A 91 11.33 -4.18 13.74
C GLU A 91 10.92 -4.30 12.26
N ILE A 92 11.86 -4.02 11.34
CA ILE A 92 11.66 -4.27 9.91
C ILE A 92 11.79 -5.78 9.67
N PRO A 93 10.75 -6.42 9.09
CA PRO A 93 10.79 -7.85 8.80
C PRO A 93 11.83 -8.18 7.72
N GLU A 94 12.39 -9.38 7.80
CA GLU A 94 13.28 -9.88 6.76
C GLU A 94 12.55 -10.07 5.43
N VAL A 95 13.33 -10.03 4.35
CA VAL A 95 12.82 -10.21 2.98
C VAL A 95 12.04 -11.51 2.81
N PHE A 96 12.47 -12.59 3.49
CA PHE A 96 11.76 -13.87 3.48
C PHE A 96 10.30 -13.73 3.98
N PHE A 97 10.09 -13.02 5.08
CA PHE A 97 8.76 -12.78 5.63
C PHE A 97 7.92 -11.88 4.72
N ILE A 98 8.54 -10.87 4.11
CA ILE A 98 7.86 -9.99 3.15
C ILE A 98 7.41 -10.78 1.93
N ASN A 99 8.27 -11.62 1.35
CA ASN A 99 7.93 -12.46 0.20
C ASN A 99 6.79 -13.45 0.53
N ASN A 100 6.85 -14.10 1.68
CA ASN A 100 5.77 -14.98 2.13
C ASN A 100 4.45 -14.21 2.32
N TRP A 101 4.53 -13.00 2.89
CA TRP A 101 3.37 -12.10 3.02
C TRP A 101 2.81 -11.70 1.65
N ILE A 102 3.64 -11.31 0.68
CA ILE A 102 3.23 -10.97 -0.70
C ILE A 102 2.50 -12.15 -1.35
N ALA A 103 3.03 -13.38 -1.23
CA ALA A 103 2.42 -14.57 -1.81
C ALA A 103 1.01 -14.80 -1.25
N ARG A 104 0.84 -14.73 0.08
CA ARG A 104 -0.46 -14.88 0.75
C ARG A 104 -1.42 -13.75 0.40
N PHE A 105 -0.93 -12.52 0.35
CA PHE A 105 -1.73 -11.34 0.02
C PHE A 105 -2.22 -11.36 -1.43
N SER A 106 -1.38 -11.81 -2.37
CA SER A 106 -1.74 -11.95 -3.78
C SER A 106 -2.89 -12.94 -4.00
N VAL A 107 -2.82 -14.12 -3.35
CA VAL A 107 -3.91 -15.12 -3.41
C VAL A 107 -5.20 -14.54 -2.83
N LYS A 108 -5.12 -13.87 -1.68
CA LYS A 108 -6.29 -13.24 -1.04
C LYS A 108 -6.88 -12.13 -1.91
N SER A 109 -6.05 -11.27 -2.49
CA SER A 109 -6.49 -10.16 -3.33
C SER A 109 -7.26 -10.67 -4.56
N LYS A 110 -6.79 -11.75 -5.20
CA LYS A 110 -7.50 -12.38 -6.32
C LYS A 110 -8.87 -12.92 -5.88
N LYS A 111 -8.92 -13.60 -4.74
CA LYS A 111 -10.16 -14.13 -4.17
C LYS A 111 -11.17 -13.03 -3.85
N ASN A 112 -10.74 -11.95 -3.21
CA ASN A 112 -11.60 -10.82 -2.90
C ASN A 112 -12.17 -10.15 -4.17
N LEU A 113 -11.34 -9.97 -5.21
CA LEU A 113 -11.80 -9.43 -6.50
C LEU A 113 -12.85 -10.34 -7.15
N SER A 114 -12.64 -11.67 -7.12
CA SER A 114 -13.64 -12.61 -7.64
C SER A 114 -14.93 -12.61 -6.83
N GLU A 115 -14.86 -12.51 -5.50
CA GLU A 115 -16.04 -12.43 -4.63
C GLU A 115 -16.83 -11.14 -4.87
N GLN A 116 -16.15 -10.01 -5.01
CA GLN A 116 -16.79 -8.74 -5.37
C GLN A 116 -17.46 -8.79 -6.75
N ALA A 117 -16.80 -9.41 -7.74
CA ALA A 117 -17.37 -9.57 -9.08
C ALA A 117 -18.63 -10.45 -9.09
N ILE A 118 -18.68 -11.50 -8.26
CA ILE A 118 -19.87 -12.35 -8.11
C ILE A 118 -21.00 -11.60 -7.38
N ALA A 119 -20.67 -10.83 -6.33
CA ALA A 119 -21.66 -10.10 -5.54
C ALA A 119 -22.26 -8.88 -6.26
N SER A 120 -21.65 -8.45 -7.37
CA SER A 120 -22.16 -7.36 -8.21
C SER A 120 -23.15 -7.80 -9.31
N PHE A 121 -23.49 -9.10 -9.37
CA PHE A 121 -24.57 -9.65 -10.20
C PHE A 121 -25.86 -9.79 -9.40
#